data_AF-A0A3P7J221-F1
#
_entry.id   AF-A0A3P7J221-F1
#
_cell.length_a   1.000
_cell.length_b   1.000
_cell.length_c   1.000
_cell.angle_alpha   90.00
_cell.angle_beta   90.00
_cell.angle_gamma   90.00
#
_symmetry.space_group_name_H-M   'P 1'
#
loop_
_entity.id
_entity.type
_entity.pdbx_description
1 polymer ?
#
loop_
_entity_poly.entity_id
_entity_poly.type
_entity_poly.pdbx_seq_one_letter_code
_entity_poly.pdbx_strand_id
1 'polypeptide(L)'
;EQCQCPPGYIGTSCEDCAPGYSRTGGGLYLGLCERCECHGHATQCDKAREYGFCIDCQHNTEGDQCERCKPGFVGDARRGTPHDCQPAATRPPCQCNNHSPRGCDSFGRCLLCEHNTEGTHCERCKKGFYGEATKGTPYDCTPCPCPGAADCYLDAQGQVACRNCPAGLYGRLCDE
;
A
#
# COMPACT_ATOMS: atom_id res chain seq x y z
N GLU A 1 -11.43 46.03 -33.02
CA GLU A 1 -10.06 45.69 -33.43
C GLU A 1 -9.63 44.49 -32.60
N GLN A 2 -8.98 43.49 -33.20
CA GLN A 2 -8.60 42.26 -32.50
C GLN A 2 -7.08 42.21 -32.43
N CYS A 3 -6.53 42.36 -31.23
CA CYS A 3 -5.09 42.38 -31.02
C CYS A 3 -4.48 40.98 -31.16
N GLN A 4 -3.26 40.88 -31.68
CA GLN A 4 -2.44 39.68 -31.55
C GLN A 4 -1.78 39.69 -30.17
N CYS A 5 -2.23 38.82 -29.27
CA CYS A 5 -1.80 38.84 -27.87
C CYS A 5 -0.46 38.11 -27.65
N PRO A 6 0.39 38.64 -26.74
CA PRO A 6 1.59 37.95 -26.31
C PRO A 6 1.26 36.67 -25.53
N PRO A 7 2.22 35.73 -25.37
CA PRO A 7 2.01 34.51 -24.59
C PRO A 7 1.49 34.81 -23.19
N GLY A 8 0.44 34.09 -22.78
CA GLY A 8 -0.19 34.26 -21.46
C GLY A 8 -1.35 35.25 -21.44
N TYR A 9 -1.66 35.95 -22.54
CA TYR A 9 -2.75 36.91 -22.64
C TYR A 9 -3.77 36.51 -23.70
N ILE A 10 -5.05 36.78 -23.45
CA ILE A 10 -6.20 36.56 -24.33
C ILE A 10 -7.17 37.76 -24.21
N GLY A 11 -8.21 37.78 -25.04
CA GLY A 11 -9.17 38.87 -25.09
C GLY A 11 -9.07 39.67 -26.38
N THR A 12 -10.00 40.60 -26.60
CA THR A 12 -9.99 41.42 -27.82
C THR A 12 -8.90 42.48 -27.82
N SER A 13 -8.48 42.89 -26.62
CA SER A 13 -7.46 43.88 -26.29
C SER A 13 -6.34 43.30 -25.41
N CYS A 14 -6.23 41.96 -25.32
CA CYS A 14 -5.27 41.25 -24.46
C CYS A 14 -5.41 41.57 -22.97
N GLU A 15 -6.65 41.79 -22.56
CA GLU A 15 -7.06 42.24 -21.22
C GLU A 15 -7.17 41.09 -20.21
N ASP A 16 -7.19 39.84 -20.66
CA ASP A 16 -7.39 38.66 -19.82
C ASP A 16 -6.17 37.72 -19.85
N CYS A 17 -5.91 37.00 -18.75
CA CYS A 17 -4.89 35.96 -18.78
C CYS A 17 -5.40 34.69 -19.46
N ALA A 18 -4.54 34.05 -20.24
CA ALA A 18 -4.79 32.73 -20.83
C ALA A 18 -5.00 31.67 -19.73
N PRO A 19 -5.65 30.53 -20.02
CA PRO A 19 -5.69 29.39 -19.10
C PRO A 19 -4.28 28.96 -18.67
N GLY A 20 -4.09 28.70 -17.36
CA GLY A 20 -2.77 28.38 -16.80
C GLY A 20 -1.90 29.60 -16.48
N TYR A 21 -2.46 30.82 -16.56
CA TYR A 21 -1.81 32.06 -16.15
C TYR A 21 -2.70 32.84 -15.17
N SER A 22 -2.09 33.46 -14.16
CA SER A 22 -2.71 34.36 -13.19
C SER A 22 -2.08 35.76 -13.23
N ARG A 23 -2.85 36.79 -12.87
CA ARG A 23 -2.30 38.15 -12.75
C ARG A 23 -1.51 38.29 -11.45
N THR A 24 -0.26 38.72 -11.54
CA THR A 24 0.56 39.12 -10.39
C THR A 24 0.84 40.63 -10.43
N GLY A 25 0.71 41.27 -9.26
CA GLY A 25 0.87 42.73 -9.09
C GLY A 25 -0.39 43.54 -9.43
N GLY A 26 -1.07 44.05 -8.41
CA GLY A 26 -2.18 45.00 -8.57
C GLY A 26 -1.69 46.45 -8.65
N GLY A 27 -2.24 47.26 -9.58
CA GLY A 27 -1.88 48.67 -9.72
C GLY A 27 -2.35 49.31 -11.04
N LEU A 28 -1.83 50.49 -11.37
CA LEU A 28 -2.24 51.32 -12.53
C LEU A 28 -2.11 50.65 -13.91
N TYR A 29 -1.45 49.48 -14.02
CA TYR A 29 -1.09 48.83 -15.28
C TYR A 29 -1.64 47.41 -15.45
N LEU A 30 -2.74 47.06 -14.76
CA LEU A 30 -3.39 45.73 -14.80
C LEU A 30 -2.55 44.52 -14.33
N GLY A 31 -1.24 44.65 -14.10
CA GLY A 31 -0.37 43.54 -13.66
C GLY A 31 0.05 42.61 -14.80
N LEU A 32 0.91 41.65 -14.51
CA LEU A 32 1.46 40.70 -15.50
C LEU A 32 0.75 39.35 -15.42
N CYS A 33 0.50 38.72 -16.58
CA CYS A 33 0.01 37.34 -16.63
C CYS A 33 1.18 36.38 -16.52
N GLU A 34 1.39 35.81 -15.34
CA GLU A 34 2.43 34.83 -15.06
C GLU A 34 1.85 33.42 -15.01
N ARG A 35 2.66 32.42 -15.38
CA ARG A 35 2.23 31.03 -15.36
C ARG A 35 1.93 30.61 -13.91
N CYS A 36 0.86 29.84 -13.73
CA CYS A 36 0.55 29.24 -12.44
C CYS A 36 1.71 28.34 -11.97
N GLU A 37 2.21 28.57 -10.75
CA GLU A 37 3.22 27.71 -10.12
C GLU A 37 2.52 26.61 -9.32
N CYS A 38 2.15 25.54 -10.02
CA CYS A 38 1.48 24.37 -9.42
C CYS A 38 2.39 23.15 -9.35
N HIS A 39 3.71 23.36 -9.46
CA HIS A 39 4.72 22.31 -9.53
C HIS A 39 4.38 21.20 -10.56
N GLY A 40 3.69 21.51 -11.66
CA GLY A 40 3.27 20.51 -12.66
C GLY A 40 2.14 19.56 -12.22
N HIS A 41 1.52 19.82 -11.07
CA HIS A 41 0.41 19.03 -10.53
C HIS A 41 -0.97 19.63 -10.80
N ALA A 42 -1.06 20.83 -11.36
CA ALA A 42 -2.30 21.37 -11.90
C ALA A 42 -2.00 22.20 -13.16
N THR A 43 -2.97 22.26 -14.06
CA THR A 43 -2.87 23.03 -15.32
C THR A 43 -3.57 24.38 -15.25
N GLN A 44 -4.30 24.65 -14.16
CA GLN A 44 -5.10 25.85 -14.00
C GLN A 44 -4.93 26.37 -12.57
N CYS A 45 -5.06 27.69 -12.41
CA CYS A 45 -5.14 28.35 -11.11
C CYS A 45 -6.27 29.39 -11.13
N ASP A 46 -6.83 29.64 -9.96
CA ASP A 46 -7.93 30.58 -9.75
C ASP A 46 -7.45 32.01 -9.99
N LYS A 47 -8.04 32.65 -11.02
CA LYS A 47 -7.75 34.03 -11.43
C LYS A 47 -8.36 35.07 -10.49
N ALA A 48 -9.31 34.69 -9.64
CA ALA A 48 -10.01 35.60 -8.73
C ALA A 48 -9.25 35.86 -7.43
N ARG A 49 -8.21 35.06 -7.14
CA ARG A 49 -7.41 35.19 -5.91
C ARG A 49 -6.04 35.78 -6.22
N GLU A 50 -5.61 36.69 -5.37
CA GLU A 50 -4.45 37.60 -5.56
C GLU A 50 -3.10 36.89 -5.77
N TYR A 51 -3.01 35.58 -5.47
CA TYR A 51 -1.78 34.79 -5.57
C TYR A 51 -1.87 33.58 -6.51
N GLY A 52 -2.98 33.39 -7.24
CA GLY A 52 -3.12 32.28 -8.19
C GLY A 52 -3.08 30.91 -7.52
N PHE A 53 -4.19 30.53 -6.87
CA PHE A 53 -4.29 29.23 -6.19
C PHE A 53 -4.54 28.12 -7.20
N CYS A 54 -3.74 27.08 -7.19
CA CYS A 54 -3.91 25.94 -8.08
C CYS A 54 -5.27 25.27 -7.84
N ILE A 55 -5.98 25.00 -8.93
CA ILE A 55 -7.27 24.32 -8.88
C ILE A 55 -7.08 22.87 -9.30
N ASP A 56 -7.76 21.98 -8.57
CA ASP A 56 -7.78 20.54 -8.85
C ASP A 56 -6.39 19.90 -8.93
N CYS A 57 -5.62 20.02 -7.84
CA CYS A 57 -4.32 19.36 -7.70
C CYS A 57 -4.40 17.84 -7.96
N GLN A 58 -3.68 17.41 -8.99
CA GLN A 58 -3.55 16.04 -9.47
C GLN A 58 -2.44 15.29 -8.74
N HIS A 59 -2.21 14.02 -9.10
CA HIS A 59 -1.08 13.22 -8.58
C HIS A 59 -1.05 13.11 -7.05
N ASN A 60 -2.22 13.14 -6.41
CA ASN A 60 -2.40 13.07 -4.96
C ASN A 60 -1.72 14.20 -4.19
N THR A 61 -1.62 15.39 -4.78
CA THR A 61 -1.09 16.58 -4.11
C THR A 61 -2.20 17.49 -3.62
N GLU A 62 -1.87 18.34 -2.66
CA GLU A 62 -2.73 19.37 -2.08
C GLU A 62 -1.88 20.58 -1.67
N GLY A 63 -2.56 21.65 -1.25
CA GLY A 63 -1.94 22.95 -0.97
C GLY A 63 -2.25 23.95 -2.08
N ASP A 64 -1.89 25.20 -1.83
CA ASP A 64 -2.20 26.32 -2.74
C ASP A 64 -1.41 26.25 -4.04
N GLN A 65 -0.25 25.59 -4.01
CA GLN A 65 0.65 25.37 -5.14
C GLN A 65 0.82 23.87 -5.44
N CYS A 66 -0.07 23.02 -4.90
CA CYS A 66 0.02 21.57 -4.99
C CYS A 66 1.36 21.02 -4.43
N GLU A 67 1.90 21.66 -3.39
CA GLU A 67 3.24 21.48 -2.86
C GLU A 67 3.36 20.41 -1.75
N ARG A 68 2.24 19.74 -1.44
CA ARG A 68 2.14 18.76 -0.35
C ARG A 68 1.45 17.50 -0.85
N CYS A 69 1.72 16.35 -0.24
CA CYS A 69 0.93 15.14 -0.49
C CYS A 69 -0.36 15.16 0.33
N LYS A 70 -1.47 14.69 -0.26
CA LYS A 70 -2.74 14.47 0.44
C LYS A 70 -2.57 13.51 1.62
N PRO A 71 -3.45 13.55 2.64
CA PRO A 71 -3.44 12.58 3.72
C PRO A 71 -3.48 11.13 3.19
N GLY A 72 -2.59 10.28 3.72
CA GLY A 72 -2.43 8.90 3.26
C GLY A 72 -1.43 8.72 2.11
N PHE A 73 -0.80 9.79 1.63
CA PHE A 73 0.29 9.76 0.66
C PHE A 73 1.59 10.34 1.26
N VAL A 74 2.73 9.85 0.79
CA VAL A 74 4.08 10.27 1.22
C VAL A 74 4.99 10.48 0.01
N GLY A 75 5.94 11.41 0.15
CA GLY A 75 6.94 11.74 -0.87
C GLY A 75 7.23 13.25 -0.93
N ASP A 76 7.74 13.74 -2.06
CA ASP A 76 8.09 15.17 -2.26
C ASP A 76 7.37 15.73 -3.50
N ALA A 77 6.21 16.35 -3.26
CA ALA A 77 5.31 16.93 -4.26
C ALA A 77 5.89 18.13 -5.05
N ARG A 78 7.12 18.57 -4.76
CA ARG A 78 7.72 19.73 -5.44
C ARG A 78 8.61 19.34 -6.63
N ARG A 79 8.80 18.03 -6.87
CA ARG A 79 9.63 17.55 -7.98
C ARG A 79 8.91 17.63 -9.33
N GLY A 80 7.58 17.72 -9.30
CA GLY A 80 6.70 17.90 -10.44
C GLY A 80 6.52 16.68 -11.33
N THR A 81 6.57 15.48 -10.74
CA THR A 81 6.30 14.22 -11.44
C THR A 81 4.99 13.58 -10.95
N PRO A 82 4.28 12.80 -11.79
CA PRO A 82 3.06 12.10 -11.38
C PRO A 82 3.23 11.10 -10.23
N HIS A 83 4.48 10.76 -9.88
CA HIS A 83 4.80 9.75 -8.88
C HIS A 83 5.35 10.33 -7.57
N ASP A 84 5.34 11.64 -7.42
CA ASP A 84 5.91 12.33 -6.26
C ASP A 84 5.21 12.02 -4.94
N CYS A 85 3.91 11.71 -4.98
CA CYS A 85 3.11 11.32 -3.83
C CYS A 85 2.58 9.90 -4.02
N GLN A 86 3.23 8.94 -3.36
CA GLN A 86 2.82 7.55 -3.35
C GLN A 86 1.97 7.23 -2.13
N PRO A 87 1.07 6.25 -2.19
CA PRO A 87 0.36 5.79 -0.99
C PRO A 87 1.38 5.52 0.11
N ALA A 88 1.18 6.12 1.28
CA ALA A 88 1.90 5.74 2.47
C ALA A 88 1.73 4.23 2.61
N ALA A 89 2.84 3.47 2.70
CA ALA A 89 2.77 2.03 2.87
C ALA A 89 1.90 1.75 4.10
N THR A 90 0.63 1.40 3.87
CA THR A 90 -0.25 0.93 4.92
C THR A 90 0.39 -0.38 5.34
N ARG A 91 0.79 -0.47 6.61
CA ARG A 91 1.32 -1.74 7.13
C ARG A 91 0.29 -2.81 6.76
N PRO A 92 0.65 -3.83 5.97
CA PRO A 92 -0.30 -4.85 5.55
C PRO A 92 -0.98 -5.41 6.79
N PRO A 93 -2.31 -5.65 6.77
CA PRO A 93 -2.97 -6.26 7.90
C PRO A 93 -2.30 -7.60 8.22
N CYS A 94 -2.06 -7.86 9.51
CA CYS A 94 -1.42 -9.09 9.95
C CYS A 94 -2.38 -10.28 9.77
N GLN A 95 -2.19 -11.05 8.71
CA GLN A 95 -2.94 -12.27 8.43
C GLN A 95 -2.20 -13.48 9.02
N CYS A 96 -2.26 -13.64 10.34
CA CYS A 96 -1.51 -14.67 11.06
C CYS A 96 -2.34 -15.87 11.50
N ASN A 97 -3.52 -16.06 10.89
CA ASN A 97 -4.47 -17.12 11.24
C ASN A 97 -4.72 -17.23 12.75
N ASN A 98 -4.69 -16.11 13.50
CA ASN A 98 -4.83 -16.10 14.97
C ASN A 98 -3.75 -16.91 15.75
N HIS A 99 -2.62 -17.22 15.12
CA HIS A 99 -1.50 -17.98 15.70
C HIS A 99 -0.28 -17.11 16.04
N SER A 100 -0.38 -15.79 15.87
CA SER A 100 0.65 -14.84 16.29
C SER A 100 0.02 -13.66 17.04
N PRO A 101 -0.15 -13.78 18.38
CA PRO A 101 -0.69 -12.68 19.19
C PRO A 101 0.25 -11.46 19.22
N ARG A 102 1.52 -11.64 18.84
CA ARG A 102 2.51 -10.56 18.74
C ARG A 102 2.43 -9.78 17.42
N GLY A 103 1.59 -10.22 16.48
CA GLY A 103 1.38 -9.56 15.19
C GLY A 103 2.46 -9.87 14.16
N CYS A 104 2.72 -8.91 13.27
CA CYS A 104 3.58 -9.08 12.10
C CYS A 104 4.58 -7.93 11.94
N ASP A 105 5.64 -8.18 11.17
CA ASP A 105 6.61 -7.16 10.79
C ASP A 105 6.03 -6.16 9.76
N SER A 106 6.85 -5.19 9.33
CA SER A 106 6.44 -4.18 8.35
C SER A 106 6.06 -4.74 6.98
N PHE A 107 6.43 -5.99 6.68
CA PHE A 107 6.12 -6.69 5.43
C PHE A 107 4.91 -7.63 5.57
N GLY A 108 4.25 -7.67 6.74
CA GLY A 108 3.12 -8.55 6.97
C GLY A 108 3.49 -9.99 7.36
N ARG A 109 4.77 -10.27 7.65
CA ARG A 109 5.21 -11.61 8.08
C ARG A 109 5.00 -11.79 9.58
N CYS A 110 4.33 -12.86 9.96
CA CYS A 110 3.93 -13.13 11.34
C CYS A 110 5.13 -13.42 12.24
N LEU A 111 5.09 -12.87 13.45
CA LEU A 111 6.16 -12.99 14.43
C LEU A 111 5.86 -14.16 15.37
N LEU A 112 6.80 -15.10 15.51
CA LEU A 112 6.71 -16.18 16.50
C LEU A 112 5.39 -16.96 16.44
N CYS A 113 5.19 -17.76 15.39
CA CYS A 113 4.01 -18.62 15.27
C CYS A 113 3.87 -19.60 16.47
N GLU A 114 2.74 -19.49 17.16
CA GLU A 114 2.34 -20.31 18.30
C GLU A 114 1.46 -21.50 17.85
N HIS A 115 0.91 -22.27 18.80
CA HIS A 115 0.01 -23.42 18.53
C HIS A 115 0.58 -24.44 17.54
N ASN A 116 1.90 -24.63 17.56
CA ASN A 116 2.63 -25.55 16.68
C ASN A 116 2.45 -25.26 15.18
N THR A 117 2.29 -23.98 14.83
CA THR A 117 2.23 -23.50 13.44
C THR A 117 3.54 -22.87 12.98
N GLU A 118 3.76 -22.81 11.67
CA GLU A 118 4.89 -22.15 11.03
C GLU A 118 4.49 -21.57 9.66
N GLY A 119 5.41 -20.90 8.99
CA GLY A 119 5.15 -20.17 7.73
C GLY A 119 5.10 -18.65 7.94
N THR A 120 4.95 -17.89 6.86
CA THR A 120 4.94 -16.42 6.92
C THR A 120 3.64 -15.88 7.50
N HIS A 121 2.59 -16.69 7.48
CA HIS A 121 1.24 -16.40 7.95
C HIS A 121 0.78 -17.41 9.02
N CYS A 122 1.71 -18.20 9.57
CA CYS A 122 1.40 -19.31 10.47
C CYS A 122 0.39 -20.30 9.84
N GLU A 123 0.51 -20.53 8.53
CA GLU A 123 -0.46 -21.21 7.68
C GLU A 123 -0.28 -22.72 7.57
N ARG A 124 0.75 -23.28 8.21
CA ARG A 124 1.05 -24.72 8.20
C ARG A 124 1.42 -25.21 9.59
N CYS A 125 1.19 -26.49 9.86
CA CYS A 125 1.70 -27.11 11.08
C CYS A 125 3.21 -27.30 11.00
N LYS A 126 3.90 -27.14 12.14
CA LYS A 126 5.31 -27.48 12.29
C LYS A 126 5.53 -28.96 12.00
N LYS A 127 6.73 -29.30 11.55
CA LYS A 127 7.16 -30.70 11.40
C LYS A 127 6.85 -31.52 12.66
N GLY A 128 6.27 -32.71 12.47
CA GLY A 128 5.85 -33.58 13.57
C GLY A 128 4.47 -33.23 14.16
N PHE A 129 3.75 -32.29 13.53
CA PHE A 129 2.36 -31.98 13.83
C PHE A 129 1.51 -32.07 12.56
N TYR A 130 0.26 -32.50 12.69
CA TYR A 130 -0.70 -32.57 11.61
C TYR A 130 -1.99 -31.82 11.96
N GLY A 131 -2.75 -31.44 10.94
CA GLY A 131 -4.03 -30.75 11.09
C GLY A 131 -4.19 -29.59 10.11
N GLU A 132 -4.99 -28.60 10.48
CA GLU A 132 -5.39 -27.48 9.61
C GLU A 132 -5.16 -26.14 10.31
N ALA A 133 -3.95 -25.59 10.16
CA ALA A 133 -3.44 -24.38 10.81
C ALA A 133 -4.17 -23.06 10.45
N THR A 134 -5.20 -23.11 9.61
CA THR A 134 -5.93 -21.93 9.13
C THR A 134 -7.26 -21.70 9.85
N LYS A 135 -7.66 -22.58 10.76
CA LYS A 135 -8.91 -22.43 11.54
C LYS A 135 -8.80 -21.37 12.63
N GLY A 136 -7.59 -21.08 13.08
CA GLY A 136 -7.25 -20.09 14.08
C GLY A 136 -7.58 -20.48 15.51
N THR A 137 -7.53 -21.78 15.82
CA THR A 137 -7.71 -22.31 17.18
C THR A 137 -6.39 -22.86 17.75
N PRO A 138 -6.21 -22.88 19.08
CA PRO A 138 -4.99 -23.43 19.69
C PRO A 138 -4.70 -24.91 19.40
N TYR A 139 -5.67 -25.65 18.86
CA TYR A 139 -5.61 -27.10 18.67
C TYR A 139 -5.55 -27.51 17.19
N ASP A 140 -5.37 -26.54 16.30
CA ASP A 140 -5.35 -26.76 14.85
C ASP A 140 -4.24 -27.71 14.40
N CYS A 141 -3.14 -27.78 15.16
CA CYS A 141 -2.00 -28.64 14.91
C CYS A 141 -1.75 -29.58 16.11
N THR A 142 -1.97 -30.86 15.87
CA THR A 142 -1.85 -31.95 16.86
C THR A 142 -0.55 -32.72 16.64
N PRO A 143 0.17 -33.13 17.71
CA PRO A 143 1.38 -33.96 17.56
C PRO A 143 1.11 -35.26 16.81
N CYS A 144 2.04 -35.65 15.95
CA CYS A 144 1.98 -36.94 15.25
C CYS A 144 2.09 -38.12 16.24
N PRO A 145 1.15 -39.07 16.23
CA PRO A 145 1.17 -40.25 17.09
C PRO A 145 2.08 -41.36 16.51
N CYS A 146 3.28 -41.00 16.07
CA CYS A 146 4.21 -41.90 15.39
C CYS A 146 5.48 -42.11 16.24
N PRO A 147 5.77 -43.32 16.73
CA PRO A 147 6.99 -43.58 17.48
C PRO A 147 8.21 -43.54 16.53
N GLY A 148 9.13 -42.62 16.77
CA GLY A 148 10.40 -42.52 16.04
C GLY A 148 10.30 -42.08 14.56
N ALA A 149 9.11 -41.95 14.00
CA ALA A 149 8.91 -41.36 12.67
C ALA A 149 8.99 -39.83 12.74
N ALA A 150 9.49 -39.21 11.67
CA ALA A 150 9.75 -37.76 11.66
C ALA A 150 8.51 -36.90 11.37
N ASP A 151 7.48 -37.47 10.75
CA ASP A 151 6.33 -36.72 10.24
C ASP A 151 5.11 -37.60 9.95
N CYS A 152 3.92 -37.01 9.88
CA CYS A 152 2.65 -37.69 9.57
C CYS A 152 1.73 -36.83 8.72
N TYR A 153 0.66 -37.41 8.17
CA TYR A 153 -0.31 -36.71 7.33
C TYR A 153 -1.72 -37.26 7.51
N LEU A 154 -2.73 -36.49 7.10
CA LEU A 154 -4.11 -36.97 7.00
C LEU A 154 -4.32 -37.63 5.63
N ASP A 155 -4.76 -38.88 5.62
CA ASP A 155 -5.13 -39.60 4.40
C ASP A 155 -6.47 -39.11 3.82
N ALA A 156 -6.92 -39.73 2.72
CA ALA A 156 -8.16 -39.36 2.04
C ALA A 156 -9.41 -39.56 2.90
N GLN A 157 -9.32 -40.36 3.96
CA GLN A 157 -10.39 -40.63 4.92
C GLN A 157 -10.27 -39.72 6.17
N GLY A 158 -9.28 -38.83 6.21
CA GLY A 158 -9.03 -37.96 7.35
C GLY A 158 -8.38 -38.66 8.54
N GLN A 159 -7.77 -39.83 8.34
CA GLN A 159 -7.05 -40.55 9.37
C GLN A 159 -5.54 -40.29 9.29
N VAL A 160 -4.87 -40.31 10.44
CA VAL A 160 -3.45 -39.94 10.53
C VAL A 160 -2.54 -41.10 10.14
N ALA A 161 -1.72 -40.96 9.11
CA ALA A 161 -0.73 -41.95 8.70
C ALA A 161 0.69 -41.43 8.86
N CYS A 162 1.59 -42.26 9.37
CA CYS A 162 2.99 -41.91 9.57
C CYS A 162 3.80 -42.01 8.27
N ARG A 163 4.79 -41.13 8.11
CA ARG A 163 5.74 -41.20 7.00
C ARG A 163 7.02 -41.90 7.45
N ASN A 164 7.51 -42.84 6.63
CA ASN A 164 8.82 -43.49 6.81
C ASN A 164 8.99 -44.12 8.21
N CYS A 165 8.34 -45.26 8.45
CA CYS A 165 8.52 -45.98 9.71
C CYS A 165 10.00 -46.34 9.95
N PRO A 166 10.50 -46.22 11.19
CA PRO A 166 11.81 -46.72 11.56
C PRO A 166 11.98 -48.21 11.21
N ALA A 167 13.23 -48.66 11.04
CA ALA A 167 13.52 -50.05 10.70
C ALA A 167 12.94 -51.01 11.74
N GLY A 168 12.14 -51.97 11.26
CA GLY A 168 11.48 -52.97 12.10
C GLY A 168 10.09 -52.58 12.60
N LEU A 169 9.63 -51.34 12.36
CA LEU A 169 8.26 -50.90 12.62
C LEU A 169 7.46 -50.82 11.32
N TYR A 170 6.20 -51.20 11.38
CA TYR A 170 5.25 -51.15 10.26
C TYR A 170 3.85 -50.79 10.76
N GLY A 171 2.86 -50.92 9.89
CA GLY A 171 1.51 -50.43 10.14
C GLY A 171 1.36 -48.94 9.85
N ARG A 172 0.14 -48.46 9.97
CA ARG A 172 -0.24 -47.08 9.61
C ARG A 172 0.37 -46.04 10.58
N LEU A 173 0.55 -46.43 11.84
CA LEU A 173 1.08 -45.59 12.91
C LEU A 173 2.52 -45.95 13.31
N CYS A 174 3.18 -46.87 12.60
CA CYS A 174 4.51 -47.38 12.93
C CYS A 174 4.59 -48.02 14.34
N ASP A 175 3.51 -48.67 14.79
CA ASP A 175 3.36 -49.25 16.12
C ASP A 175 3.29 -50.79 16.11
N GLU A 176 3.41 -51.42 14.94
CA GLU A 176 3.44 -52.88 14.71
C GLU A 176 4.85 -53.37 14.36
#